data_AF-A0A7C5REP4-F1
#
_entry.id   AF-A0A7C5REP4-F1
#
_cell.length_a   1.000
_cell.length_b   1.000
_cell.length_c   1.000
_cell.angle_alpha   90.00
_cell.angle_beta   90.00
_cell.angle_gamma   90.00
#
_symmetry.space_group_name_H-M   'P 1'
#
loop_
_entity.id
_entity.type
_entity.pdbx_description
1 polymer ?
#
loop_
_entity_poly.entity_id
_entity_poly.type
_entity_poly.pdbx_seq_one_letter_code
_entity_poly.pdbx_strand_id
1 'polypeptide(L)'
;MPTRPVGERHCVEDLGFVPSLADWLRPLRLEGWMARGWNRGEASEEHPLVLARETARRYGGRPGDYLPLHRFLDETKAHFPDPRHRAMRHHGAGIREGVALFGETVVNADGEEVAVEKVLELHLLLELDRIPTVEDWLLRIRPAPWMLRGTDRSVARLSLKDLEEATS
;
A
#
# COMPACT_ATOMS: atom_id res chain seq x y z
N MET A 1 4.57 31.59 11.60
CA MET A 1 3.36 30.72 11.68
C MET A 1 3.81 29.26 11.68
N PRO A 2 3.23 28.38 12.50
CA PRO A 2 3.42 26.93 12.38
C PRO A 2 2.89 26.43 11.02
N THR A 3 3.52 25.40 10.44
CA THR A 3 3.16 24.87 9.11
C THR A 3 1.89 24.03 9.12
N ARG A 4 1.58 23.33 10.22
CA ARG A 4 0.36 22.50 10.34
C ARG A 4 -0.94 23.29 10.09
N PRO A 5 -1.21 24.43 10.75
CA PRO A 5 -2.42 25.22 10.50
C PRO A 5 -2.55 25.69 9.04
N VAL A 6 -1.44 25.90 8.34
CA VAL A 6 -1.45 26.25 6.90
C VAL A 6 -1.94 25.06 6.08
N GLY A 7 -1.43 23.86 6.35
CA GLY A 7 -1.87 22.64 5.67
C GLY A 7 -3.32 22.28 5.99
N GLU A 8 -3.74 22.36 7.25
CA GLU A 8 -5.13 22.10 7.65
C GLU A 8 -6.09 23.07 6.96
N ARG A 9 -5.73 24.36 6.92
CA ARG A 9 -6.52 25.37 6.22
C ARG A 9 -6.66 25.07 4.73
N HIS A 10 -5.56 24.71 4.06
CA HIS A 10 -5.59 24.33 2.64
C HIS A 10 -6.54 23.15 2.38
N CYS A 11 -6.48 22.09 3.19
CA CYS A 11 -7.41 20.97 3.07
C CYS A 11 -8.86 21.40 3.27
N VAL A 12 -9.15 22.27 4.24
CA VAL A 12 -10.51 22.77 4.50
C VAL A 12 -11.03 23.62 3.34
N GLU A 13 -10.19 24.48 2.75
CA GLU A 13 -10.55 25.32 1.60
C GLU A 13 -10.89 24.46 0.36
N ASP A 14 -10.12 23.40 0.10
CA ASP A 14 -10.28 22.56 -1.10
C ASP A 14 -11.33 21.46 -0.94
N LEU A 15 -11.36 20.80 0.22
CA LEU A 15 -12.11 19.56 0.46
C LEU A 15 -13.28 19.76 1.44
N GLY A 16 -13.32 20.90 2.14
CA GLY A 16 -14.33 21.21 3.15
C GLY A 16 -14.03 20.67 4.57
N PHE A 17 -12.99 19.85 4.73
CA PHE A 17 -12.48 19.32 5.99
C PHE A 17 -11.08 18.75 5.78
N VAL A 18 -10.42 18.28 6.86
CA VAL A 18 -9.16 17.55 6.77
C VAL A 18 -9.48 16.04 6.72
N PRO A 19 -9.43 15.37 5.55
CA PRO A 19 -9.71 13.94 5.48
C PRO A 19 -8.61 13.10 6.10
N SER A 20 -9.00 12.03 6.77
CA SER A 20 -8.09 10.94 7.14
C SER A 20 -7.76 10.07 5.93
N LEU A 21 -6.72 9.26 6.06
CA LEU A 21 -6.42 8.22 5.07
C LEU A 21 -7.57 7.23 4.88
N ALA A 22 -8.28 6.88 5.97
CA ALA A 22 -9.46 6.04 5.87
C ALA A 22 -10.57 6.68 5.03
N ASP A 23 -10.73 8.01 5.07
CA ASP A 23 -11.69 8.72 4.21
C ASP A 23 -11.31 8.58 2.73
N TRP A 24 -10.01 8.63 2.39
CA TRP A 24 -9.51 8.41 1.04
C TRP A 24 -9.69 6.99 0.53
N LEU A 25 -9.51 5.98 1.40
CA LEU A 25 -9.59 4.58 1.01
C LEU A 25 -11.03 4.06 0.96
N ARG A 26 -11.98 4.67 1.69
CA ARG A 26 -13.38 4.22 1.70
C ARG A 26 -14.02 4.07 0.31
N PRO A 27 -13.79 4.98 -0.66
CA PRO A 27 -14.37 4.85 -2.00
C PRO A 27 -13.61 3.91 -2.94
N LEU A 28 -12.50 3.31 -2.50
CA LEU A 28 -11.79 2.27 -3.25
C LEU A 28 -12.66 1.01 -3.30
N ARG A 29 -13.02 0.57 -4.51
CA ARG A 29 -13.79 -0.66 -4.71
C ARG A 29 -12.89 -1.87 -4.55
N LEU A 30 -13.27 -2.76 -3.65
CA LEU A 30 -12.58 -4.03 -3.47
C LEU A 30 -12.79 -4.95 -4.68
N GLU A 31 -11.67 -5.40 -5.22
CA GLU A 31 -11.59 -6.49 -6.19
C GLU A 31 -11.19 -7.78 -5.48
N GLY A 32 -11.50 -8.93 -6.08
CA GLY A 32 -11.26 -10.25 -5.45
C GLY A 32 -9.80 -10.50 -5.06
N TRP A 33 -8.85 -9.98 -5.84
CA TRP A 33 -7.42 -10.10 -5.54
C TRP A 33 -6.98 -9.27 -4.32
N MET A 34 -7.64 -8.15 -4.03
CA MET A 34 -7.27 -7.24 -2.94
C MET A 34 -7.57 -7.86 -1.56
N ALA A 35 -8.69 -8.60 -1.48
CA ALA A 35 -9.12 -9.29 -0.29
C ALA A 35 -8.63 -10.75 -0.22
N ARG A 36 -7.79 -11.17 -1.18
CA ARG A 36 -7.19 -12.49 -1.14
C ARG A 36 -6.34 -12.61 0.11
N GLY A 37 -6.37 -13.79 0.73
CA GLY A 37 -5.68 -14.01 1.98
C GLY A 37 -6.43 -13.49 3.20
N TRP A 38 -7.11 -12.33 3.12
CA TRP A 38 -7.64 -11.61 4.28
C TRP A 38 -8.52 -12.46 5.21
N ASN A 39 -9.37 -13.30 4.62
CA ASN A 39 -10.29 -14.18 5.35
C ASN A 39 -9.62 -15.43 5.98
N ARG A 40 -8.32 -15.65 5.78
CA ARG A 40 -7.56 -16.80 6.30
C ARG A 40 -6.80 -16.50 7.61
N GLY A 41 -7.15 -15.42 8.31
CA GLY A 41 -6.56 -15.07 9.61
C GLY A 41 -5.51 -13.95 9.57
N GLU A 42 -5.41 -13.21 8.46
CA GLU A 42 -4.42 -12.14 8.26
C GLU A 42 -4.71 -10.86 9.06
N ALA A 43 -5.89 -10.78 9.68
CA ALA A 43 -6.22 -9.75 10.67
C ALA A 43 -5.51 -9.98 12.03
N SER A 44 -4.79 -11.09 12.20
CA SER A 44 -4.05 -11.39 13.43
C SER A 44 -2.65 -10.77 13.42
N GLU A 45 -2.17 -10.37 14.60
CA GLU A 45 -0.78 -9.92 14.85
C GLU A 45 0.27 -11.00 14.50
N GLU A 46 -0.13 -12.27 14.35
CA GLU A 46 0.76 -13.36 13.97
C GLU A 46 1.04 -13.40 12.46
N HIS A 47 0.27 -12.68 11.64
CA HIS A 47 0.35 -12.75 10.19
C HIS A 47 1.72 -12.40 9.59
N PRO A 48 2.36 -11.28 9.97
CA PRO A 48 3.72 -10.99 9.51
C PRO A 48 4.74 -12.08 9.87
N LEU A 49 4.54 -12.76 11.00
CA LEU A 49 5.42 -13.84 11.44
C LEU A 49 5.22 -15.11 10.60
N VAL A 50 3.99 -15.41 10.17
CA VAL A 50 3.72 -16.52 9.23
C VAL A 50 4.46 -16.28 7.92
N LEU A 51 4.34 -15.07 7.35
CA LEU A 51 5.06 -14.71 6.12
C LEU A 51 6.58 -14.76 6.31
N ALA A 52 7.09 -14.28 7.45
CA ALA A 52 8.52 -14.35 7.76
C ALA A 52 9.04 -15.79 7.87
N ARG A 53 8.21 -16.73 8.36
CA ARG A 53 8.55 -18.16 8.37
C ARG A 53 8.63 -18.73 6.96
N GLU A 54 7.70 -18.37 6.07
CA GLU A 54 7.78 -18.80 4.66
C GLU A 54 9.00 -18.20 3.95
N THR A 55 9.32 -16.93 4.23
CA THR A 55 10.54 -16.28 3.71
C THR A 55 11.80 -17.00 4.19
N ALA A 56 11.90 -17.33 5.48
CA ALA A 56 13.05 -18.08 6.01
C ALA A 56 13.15 -19.49 5.42
N ARG A 57 12.03 -20.17 5.15
CA ARG A 57 12.05 -21.45 4.42
C ARG A 57 12.58 -21.33 3.00
N ARG A 58 12.37 -20.18 2.35
CA ARG A 58 12.77 -19.96 0.96
C ARG A 58 14.20 -19.44 0.81
N TYR A 59 14.68 -18.63 1.75
CA TYR A 59 15.97 -17.93 1.66
C TYR A 59 16.96 -18.24 2.81
N GLY A 60 16.63 -19.20 3.69
CA GLY A 60 17.46 -19.55 4.86
C GLY A 60 17.27 -18.58 6.03
N GLY A 61 18.08 -18.73 7.06
CA GLY A 61 18.07 -17.88 8.25
C GLY A 61 16.87 -18.14 9.18
N ARG A 62 16.52 -17.12 9.98
CA ARG A 62 15.46 -17.17 10.98
C ARG A 62 14.31 -16.23 10.58
N PRO A 63 13.05 -16.53 10.96
CA PRO A 63 11.94 -15.62 10.69
C PRO A 63 12.16 -14.20 11.23
N GLY A 64 12.91 -14.05 12.33
CA GLY A 64 13.26 -12.74 12.89
C GLY A 64 14.06 -11.85 11.94
N ASP A 65 14.82 -12.43 11.01
CA ASP A 65 15.66 -11.70 10.05
C ASP A 65 14.80 -10.94 9.02
N TYR A 66 13.61 -11.45 8.73
CA TYR A 66 12.70 -10.93 7.70
C TYR A 66 11.44 -10.26 8.24
N LEU A 67 11.13 -10.46 9.53
CA LEU A 67 9.93 -9.94 10.17
C LEU A 67 9.76 -8.41 10.04
N PRO A 68 10.82 -7.57 10.14
CA PRO A 68 10.67 -6.13 9.96
C PRO A 68 10.15 -5.74 8.56
N LEU A 69 10.55 -6.48 7.52
CA LEU A 69 10.15 -6.21 6.14
C LEU A 69 8.66 -6.50 5.92
N HIS A 70 8.16 -7.62 6.47
CA HIS A 70 6.72 -7.93 6.41
C HIS A 70 5.89 -6.97 7.26
N ARG A 71 6.38 -6.60 8.45
CA ARG A 71 5.70 -5.60 9.30
C ARG A 71 5.60 -4.25 8.62
N PHE A 72 6.61 -3.83 7.88
CA PHE A 72 6.55 -2.57 7.12
C PHE A 72 5.36 -2.54 6.14
N LEU A 73 5.10 -3.62 5.40
CA LEU A 73 3.96 -3.68 4.49
C LEU A 73 2.62 -3.66 5.25
N ASP A 74 2.54 -4.39 6.36
CA ASP A 74 1.33 -4.55 7.16
C ASP A 74 1.02 -3.42 8.15
N GLU A 75 1.99 -2.58 8.52
CA GLU A 75 1.83 -1.47 9.47
C GLU A 75 0.69 -0.52 9.06
N THR A 76 0.41 -0.46 7.77
CA THR A 76 -0.70 0.29 7.16
C THR A 76 -2.07 -0.10 7.71
N LYS A 77 -2.24 -1.30 8.26
CA LYS A 77 -3.45 -1.76 9.00
C LYS A 77 -3.80 -0.85 10.18
N ALA A 78 -2.80 -0.21 10.81
CA ALA A 78 -3.03 0.72 11.92
C ALA A 78 -3.84 1.96 11.51
N HIS A 79 -3.79 2.34 10.23
CA HIS A 79 -4.56 3.47 9.70
C HIS A 79 -5.95 3.05 9.22
N PHE A 80 -6.08 1.85 8.67
CA PHE A 80 -7.34 1.32 8.16
C PHE A 80 -7.35 -0.21 8.23
N PRO A 81 -7.98 -0.86 9.22
CA PRO A 81 -7.95 -2.31 9.38
C PRO A 81 -8.94 -3.03 8.44
N ASP A 82 -8.74 -2.84 7.14
CA ASP A 82 -9.58 -3.31 6.04
C ASP A 82 -8.69 -3.61 4.82
N PRO A 83 -8.97 -4.62 3.96
CA PRO A 83 -8.06 -5.00 2.87
C PRO A 83 -7.62 -3.85 1.94
N ARG A 84 -8.40 -2.76 1.88
CA ARG A 84 -8.07 -1.54 1.14
C ARG A 84 -6.81 -0.84 1.65
N HIS A 85 -6.36 -1.10 2.89
CA HIS A 85 -5.09 -0.59 3.44
C HIS A 85 -3.89 -0.95 2.57
N ARG A 86 -3.98 -2.10 1.89
CA ARG A 86 -2.96 -2.62 0.99
C ARG A 86 -2.65 -1.67 -0.16
N ALA A 87 -3.60 -0.82 -0.55
CA ALA A 87 -3.39 0.23 -1.55
C ALA A 87 -2.27 1.21 -1.19
N MET A 88 -1.85 1.28 0.07
CA MET A 88 -0.76 2.15 0.50
C MET A 88 0.64 1.64 0.21
N ARG A 89 0.86 0.31 0.30
CA ARG A 89 2.22 -0.27 0.23
C ARG A 89 2.32 -1.58 -0.53
N HIS A 90 1.22 -2.28 -0.77
CA HIS A 90 1.22 -3.54 -1.52
C HIS A 90 1.16 -3.25 -3.03
N HIS A 91 2.18 -2.59 -3.55
CA HIS A 91 2.41 -2.36 -4.98
C HIS A 91 3.91 -2.08 -5.21
N GLY A 92 4.34 -2.04 -6.48
CA GLY A 92 5.74 -1.79 -6.85
C GLY A 92 6.38 -0.58 -6.15
N ALA A 93 5.68 0.57 -6.08
CA ALA A 93 6.24 1.74 -5.38
C ALA A 93 6.46 1.51 -3.87
N GLY A 94 5.60 0.73 -3.19
CA GLY A 94 5.78 0.41 -1.77
C GLY A 94 6.95 -0.55 -1.54
N ILE A 95 7.24 -1.44 -2.50
CA ILE A 95 8.48 -2.22 -2.49
C ILE A 95 9.70 -1.28 -2.55
N ARG A 96 9.69 -0.31 -3.47
CA ARG A 96 10.79 0.66 -3.61
C ARG A 96 10.99 1.50 -2.35
N GLU A 97 9.91 1.90 -1.68
CA GLU A 97 9.98 2.56 -0.38
C GLU A 97 10.62 1.67 0.68
N GLY A 98 10.26 0.39 0.72
CA GLY A 98 10.87 -0.59 1.61
C GLY A 98 12.36 -0.78 1.36
N VAL A 99 12.78 -0.90 0.08
CA VAL A 99 14.21 -0.96 -0.29
C VAL A 99 14.95 0.31 0.15
N ALA A 100 14.36 1.49 -0.05
CA ALA A 100 14.96 2.74 0.40
C ALA A 100 15.12 2.81 1.93
N LEU A 101 14.21 2.18 2.68
CA LEU A 101 14.22 2.18 4.15
C LEU A 101 15.20 1.15 4.74
N PHE A 102 15.22 -0.07 4.20
CA PHE A 102 15.99 -1.20 4.75
C PHE A 102 17.33 -1.44 4.06
N GLY A 103 17.58 -0.79 2.92
CA GLY A 103 18.74 -1.03 2.07
C GLY A 103 18.47 -2.06 0.97
N GLU A 104 19.48 -2.34 0.16
CA GLU A 104 19.38 -3.28 -0.97
C GLU A 104 19.26 -4.74 -0.52
N THR A 105 19.95 -5.10 0.56
CA THR A 105 20.05 -6.48 1.05
C THR A 105 19.98 -6.56 2.58
N VAL A 106 19.55 -7.71 3.08
CA VAL A 106 19.64 -8.13 4.47
C VAL A 106 20.56 -9.34 4.56
N VAL A 107 21.49 -9.33 5.52
CA VAL A 107 22.29 -10.51 5.87
C VAL A 107 21.56 -11.29 6.94
N ASN A 108 21.17 -12.53 6.64
CA ASN A 108 20.41 -13.35 7.57
C ASN A 108 21.32 -14.08 8.58
N ALA A 109 20.73 -14.80 9.54
CA ALA A 109 21.46 -15.52 10.58
C ALA A 109 22.36 -16.67 10.07
N ASP A 110 22.16 -17.12 8.82
CA ASP A 110 22.98 -18.15 8.17
C ASP A 110 24.16 -17.52 7.39
N GLY A 111 24.27 -16.19 7.36
CA GLY A 111 25.30 -15.45 6.64
C GLY A 111 24.99 -15.20 5.16
N GLU A 112 23.77 -15.52 4.71
CA GLU A 112 23.33 -15.30 3.34
C GLU A 112 22.84 -13.87 3.13
N GLU A 113 23.25 -13.28 2.01
CA GLU A 113 22.82 -11.94 1.59
C GLU A 113 21.56 -12.05 0.71
N VAL A 114 20.43 -11.57 1.23
CA VAL A 114 19.12 -11.66 0.57
C VAL A 114 18.63 -10.28 0.19
N ALA A 115 18.24 -10.08 -1.06
CA ALA A 115 17.70 -8.80 -1.53
C ALA A 115 16.39 -8.45 -0.82
N VAL A 116 16.29 -7.23 -0.28
CA VAL A 116 15.08 -6.71 0.37
C VAL A 116 13.91 -6.71 -0.60
N GLU A 117 14.15 -6.31 -1.85
CA GLU A 117 13.15 -6.34 -2.93
C GLU A 117 12.50 -7.71 -3.07
N LYS A 118 13.29 -8.79 -3.11
CA LYS A 118 12.78 -10.17 -3.24
C LYS A 118 11.90 -10.59 -2.07
N VAL A 119 12.21 -10.15 -0.85
CA VAL A 119 11.41 -10.47 0.34
C VAL A 119 10.08 -9.72 0.31
N LEU A 120 10.08 -8.45 -0.10
CA LEU A 120 8.87 -7.64 -0.23
C LEU A 120 7.99 -8.13 -1.39
N GLU A 121 8.58 -8.48 -2.54
CA GLU A 121 7.87 -9.14 -3.64
C GLU A 121 7.22 -10.45 -3.16
N LEU A 122 7.97 -11.27 -2.41
CA LEU A 122 7.45 -12.52 -1.87
C LEU A 122 6.23 -12.28 -0.97
N HIS A 123 6.25 -11.25 -0.12
CA HIS A 123 5.08 -10.89 0.69
C HIS A 123 3.85 -10.64 -0.21
N LEU A 124 3.97 -9.77 -1.22
CA LEU A 124 2.86 -9.47 -2.13
C LEU A 124 2.37 -10.73 -2.87
N LEU A 125 3.28 -11.60 -3.31
CA LEU A 125 2.92 -12.84 -3.99
C LEU A 125 2.18 -13.83 -3.07
N LEU A 126 2.57 -13.94 -1.80
CA LEU A 126 1.88 -14.82 -0.84
C LEU A 126 0.47 -14.31 -0.50
N GLU A 127 0.31 -12.98 -0.41
CA GLU A 127 -0.95 -12.33 -0.02
C GLU A 127 -1.92 -12.16 -1.19
N LEU A 128 -1.41 -11.68 -2.32
CA LEU A 128 -2.19 -11.20 -3.46
C LEU A 128 -2.04 -12.08 -4.71
N ASP A 129 -1.03 -12.96 -4.74
CA ASP A 129 -0.66 -13.78 -5.92
C ASP A 129 -0.27 -12.94 -7.15
N ARG A 130 0.09 -11.68 -6.91
CA ARG A 130 0.57 -10.73 -7.92
C ARG A 130 1.27 -9.55 -7.27
N ILE A 131 2.01 -8.80 -8.08
CA ILE A 131 2.57 -7.49 -7.71
C ILE A 131 1.77 -6.42 -8.47
N PRO A 132 0.82 -5.71 -7.83
CA PRO A 132 0.06 -4.68 -8.51
C PRO A 132 0.86 -3.37 -8.66
N THR A 133 0.41 -2.50 -9.56
CA THR A 133 0.91 -1.13 -9.71
C THR A 133 0.11 -0.15 -8.83
N VAL A 134 0.57 1.09 -8.69
CA VAL A 134 -0.25 2.15 -8.05
C VAL A 134 -1.52 2.40 -8.86
N GLU A 135 -1.43 2.34 -10.19
CA GLU A 135 -2.56 2.49 -11.11
C GLU A 135 -3.63 1.41 -10.88
N ASP A 136 -3.24 0.14 -10.70
CA ASP A 136 -4.16 -0.97 -10.39
C ASP A 136 -5.10 -0.64 -9.21
N TRP A 137 -4.58 0.08 -8.22
CA TRP A 137 -5.34 0.55 -7.05
C TRP A 137 -6.16 1.82 -7.36
N LEU A 138 -5.54 2.85 -7.94
CA LEU A 138 -6.16 4.16 -8.15
C LEU A 138 -7.36 4.10 -9.11
N LEU A 139 -7.29 3.26 -10.16
CA LEU A 139 -8.40 3.06 -11.10
C LEU A 139 -9.67 2.50 -10.43
N ARG A 140 -9.59 2.00 -9.20
CA ARG A 140 -10.74 1.47 -8.44
C ARG A 140 -11.36 2.47 -7.48
N ILE A 141 -10.80 3.67 -7.36
CA ILE A 141 -11.40 4.75 -6.56
C ILE A 141 -12.60 5.31 -7.33
N ARG A 142 -13.78 5.27 -6.73
CA ARG A 142 -14.92 6.08 -7.19
C ARG A 142 -14.90 7.41 -6.43
N PRO A 143 -14.59 8.54 -7.06
CA PRO A 143 -14.45 9.80 -6.34
C PRO A 143 -15.70 10.13 -5.52
N ALA A 144 -15.51 10.40 -4.23
CA ALA A 144 -16.56 10.92 -3.37
C ALA A 144 -16.79 12.42 -3.67
N PRO A 145 -17.99 12.98 -3.43
CA PRO A 145 -18.27 14.38 -3.75
C PRO A 145 -17.27 15.40 -3.17
N TRP A 146 -16.75 15.14 -1.97
CA TRP A 146 -15.77 16.02 -1.32
C TRP A 146 -14.40 16.02 -2.02
N MET A 147 -14.03 14.93 -2.71
CA MET A 147 -12.76 14.83 -3.46
C MET A 147 -12.74 15.74 -4.70
N LEU A 148 -13.93 16.14 -5.17
CA LEU A 148 -14.13 16.95 -6.37
C LEU A 148 -14.63 18.37 -6.05
N ARG A 149 -14.59 18.77 -4.78
CA ARG A 149 -15.21 20.02 -4.32
C ARG A 149 -14.49 21.26 -4.86
N GLY A 150 -13.16 21.30 -4.78
CA GLY A 150 -12.32 22.39 -5.27
C GLY A 150 -11.87 22.26 -6.72
N THR A 151 -12.21 21.17 -7.42
CA THR A 151 -11.76 20.97 -8.81
C THR A 151 -12.49 21.89 -9.77
N ASP A 152 -11.73 22.70 -10.51
CA ASP A 152 -12.24 23.48 -11.63
C ASP A 152 -12.78 22.53 -12.71
N ARG A 153 -14.07 22.66 -13.02
CA ARG A 153 -14.77 21.85 -14.03
C ARG A 153 -14.23 22.07 -15.44
N SER A 154 -13.50 23.15 -15.69
CA SER A 154 -12.81 23.41 -16.95
C SER A 154 -11.51 22.62 -17.09
N VAL A 155 -10.86 22.27 -15.97
CA VAL A 155 -9.62 21.45 -15.91
C VAL A 155 -9.94 19.96 -15.80
N ALA A 156 -11.10 19.60 -15.24
CA ALA A 156 -11.62 18.23 -15.16
C ALA A 156 -12.02 17.60 -16.52
N ARG A 157 -11.67 18.26 -17.63
CA ARG A 157 -11.96 17.85 -19.01
C ARG A 157 -10.89 16.93 -19.61
N LEU A 158 -10.04 16.32 -18.79
CA LEU A 158 -9.51 15.00 -19.10
C LEU A 158 -10.60 14.02 -18.70
N SER A 159 -11.52 13.76 -19.62
CA SER A 159 -12.52 12.72 -19.43
C SER A 159 -11.82 11.38 -19.25
N LEU A 160 -12.48 10.42 -18.58
CA LEU A 160 -12.00 9.04 -18.49
C LEU A 160 -11.59 8.47 -19.86
N LYS A 161 -12.25 8.92 -20.94
CA LYS A 161 -11.90 8.59 -22.32
C LYS A 161 -10.50 9.09 -22.72
N ASP A 162 -10.13 10.30 -22.32
CA ASP A 162 -8.82 10.90 -22.66
C ASP A 162 -7.67 10.19 -21.92
N LEU A 163 -7.95 9.57 -20.77
CA LEU A 163 -6.98 8.77 -20.02
C LEU A 163 -6.88 7.33 -20.55
N GLU A 164 -7.99 6.71 -20.96
CA GLU A 164 -8.00 5.38 -21.59
C GLU A 164 -7.26 5.39 -22.95
N GLU A 165 -7.41 6.46 -23.74
CA GLU A 165 -6.74 6.65 -25.04
C GLU A 165 -5.22 6.90 -24.91
N ALA A 166 -4.74 7.42 -23.78
CA ALA A 166 -3.32 7.70 -23.54
C ALA A 166 -2.51 6.47 -23.09
N THR A 167 -3.19 5.38 -22.74
CA THR A 167 -2.60 4.12 -22.25
C THR A 167 -2.67 2.95 -23.25
N SER A 168 -3.11 3.20 -24.49
CA SER A 168 -3.15 2.23 -25.59
C SER A 168 -1.97 2.35 -26.56
#